data_AF-A0A1B1Z491-F1
#
_entry.id   AF-A0A1B1Z491-F1
#
_cell.length_a   1.000
_cell.length_b   1.000
_cell.length_c   1.000
_cell.angle_alpha   90.00
_cell.angle_beta   90.00
_cell.angle_gamma   90.00
#
_symmetry.space_group_name_H-M   'P 1'
#
loop_
_entity.id
_entity.type
_entity.pdbx_description
1 polymer ?
#
loop_
_entity_poly.entity_id
_entity_poly.type
_entity_poly.pdbx_seq_one_letter_code
_entity_poly.pdbx_strand_id
1 'polypeptide(L)' 'MARKCFITGKGPKTGNKRSHAMNKSKKSWGANVQKVRILVDGKPKRVYVSARALKSGKVERV' A
#
# COMPACT_ATOMS: atom_id res chain seq x y z
N MET A 1 -11.46 -4.98 1.65
CA MET A 1 -10.13 -5.47 2.12
C MET A 1 -9.12 -4.36 2.03
N ALA A 2 -8.61 -3.87 3.16
CA ALA A 2 -7.67 -2.77 3.18
C ALA A 2 -6.33 -3.22 2.57
N ARG A 3 -6.00 -2.67 1.40
CA ARG A 3 -4.69 -2.75 0.75
C ARG A 3 -3.64 -2.02 1.60
N LYS A 4 -3.32 -2.58 2.77
CA LYS A 4 -2.35 -2.05 3.73
C LYS A 4 -1.04 -2.80 3.56
N CYS A 5 0.06 -2.06 3.49
CA CYS A 5 1.39 -2.66 3.48
C CYS A 5 1.65 -3.35 4.84
N PHE A 6 2.06 -4.62 4.79
CA PHE A 6 2.43 -5.39 5.99
C PHE A 6 3.62 -4.78 6.73
N ILE A 7 4.58 -4.20 6.00
CA ILE A 7 5.86 -3.74 6.55
C ILE A 7 5.80 -2.27 6.98
N THR A 8 5.19 -1.42 6.15
CA THR A 8 5.17 0.04 6.39
C THR A 8 3.85 0.55 6.93
N GLY A 9 2.84 -0.32 7.07
CA GLY A 9 1.50 0.06 7.52
C GLY A 9 0.77 1.04 6.60
N LYS A 10 1.34 1.40 5.43
CA LYS A 10 0.73 2.35 4.49
C LYS A 10 -0.59 1.81 3.99
N GLY A 11 -1.66 2.53 4.29
CA GLY A 11 -3.01 2.23 3.86
C GLY A 11 -3.57 3.28 2.90
N PRO A 12 -4.82 3.07 2.43
CA PRO A 12 -5.53 4.07 1.66
C PRO A 12 -5.79 5.32 2.50
N LYS A 13 -5.62 6.50 1.90
CA LYS A 13 -5.99 7.79 2.51
C LYS A 13 -7.30 8.26 1.94
N THR A 14 -8.13 8.88 2.77
CA THR A 14 -9.40 9.49 2.36
C THR A 14 -9.26 11.01 2.31
N GLY A 15 -10.05 11.65 1.46
CA GLY A 15 -10.18 13.10 1.41
C GLY A 15 -11.17 13.49 0.33
N ASN A 16 -10.96 14.64 -0.29
CA ASN A 16 -11.89 15.17 -1.28
C ASN A 16 -11.18 15.49 -2.60
N LYS A 17 -11.86 15.21 -3.72
CA LYS A 17 -11.55 15.82 -5.00
C LYS A 17 -12.21 17.21 -5.04
N ARG A 18 -11.46 18.23 -5.42
CA ARG A 18 -11.93 19.61 -5.61
C ARG A 18 -12.02 19.91 -7.10
N SER A 19 -13.12 20.51 -7.54
CA SER A 19 -13.22 21.09 -8.89
C SER A 19 -12.68 22.53 -8.89
N HIS A 20 -12.60 23.14 -10.08
CA HIS A 20 -12.27 24.56 -10.23
C HIS A 20 -13.25 25.48 -9.46
N ALA A 21 -14.53 25.09 -9.38
CA ALA A 21 -15.55 25.76 -8.57
C ALA A 21 -15.54 25.37 -7.08
N MET A 22 -14.48 24.69 -6.59
CA MET A 22 -14.36 24.20 -5.21
C MET A 22 -15.41 23.18 -4.73
N ASN A 23 -16.17 22.57 -5.65
CA ASN A 23 -17.13 21.53 -5.28
C ASN A 23 -16.42 20.33 -4.65
N LYS A 24 -17.01 19.80 -3.57
CA LYS A 24 -16.39 18.79 -2.70
C LYS A 24 -17.00 17.41 -2.98
N SER A 25 -16.25 16.51 -3.65
CA SER A 25 -16.63 15.09 -3.75
C SER A 25 -15.65 14.22 -2.96
N LYS A 26 -16.16 13.20 -2.26
CA LYS A 26 -15.33 12.28 -1.47
C LYS A 26 -14.48 11.42 -2.41
N LYS A 27 -13.19 11.27 -2.12
CA LYS A 27 -12.26 10.41 -2.86
C LYS A 27 -11.32 9.68 -1.90
N SER A 28 -11.07 8.41 -2.20
CA SER A 28 -10.01 7.62 -1.59
C SER A 28 -8.82 7.49 -2.53
N TRP A 29 -7.61 7.73 -2.03
CA TRP A 29 -6.36 7.39 -2.70
C TRP A 29 -5.84 6.07 -2.16
N GLY A 30 -5.85 5.04 -3.00
CA GLY A 30 -5.26 3.74 -2.67
C GLY A 30 -3.73 3.83 -2.60
N ALA A 31 -3.13 3.11 -1.65
CA ALA A 31 -1.69 2.87 -1.66
C ALA A 31 -1.34 1.86 -2.76
N ASN A 32 -0.28 2.12 -3.54
CA ASN A 32 0.25 1.17 -4.51
C ASN A 32 0.96 0.03 -3.77
N VAL A 33 0.18 -1.01 -3.43
CA VAL A 33 0.65 -2.24 -2.82
C VAL A 33 0.57 -3.39 -3.82
N GLN A 34 1.59 -4.22 -3.81
CA GLN A 34 1.71 -5.39 -4.65
C GLN A 34 1.63 -6.64 -3.79
N LYS A 35 1.01 -7.70 -4.33
CA LYS A 35 0.92 -8.99 -3.64
C LYS A 35 2.19 -9.77 -3.97
N VAL A 36 3.06 -9.92 -2.98
CA VAL A 36 4.36 -10.58 -3.13
C VAL A 36 4.52 -11.68 -2.08
N ARG A 37 5.40 -12.64 -2.37
CA ARG A 37 5.83 -13.64 -1.42
C ARG A 37 7.10 -13.12 -0.74
N ILE A 38 7.06 -13.06 0.58
CA ILE A 38 8.15 -12.54 1.41
C ILE A 38 8.51 -13.57 2.46
N LEU A 39 9.79 -13.62 2.82
CA LEU A 39 10.28 -14.43 3.93
C LEU A 39 10.04 -13.64 5.22
N VAL A 40 9.12 -14.12 6.07
CA VAL A 40 8.88 -13.56 7.41
C VAL A 40 9.23 -14.67 8.39
N ASP A 41 10.23 -14.42 9.24
CA ASP A 41 10.66 -15.35 10.29
C ASP A 41 10.98 -16.78 9.76
N GLY A 42 11.69 -16.86 8.63
CA GLY A 42 12.08 -18.15 8.04
C GLY A 42 10.99 -18.85 7.20
N LYS A 43 9.75 -18.33 7.17
CA LYS A 43 8.64 -18.92 6.40
C LYS A 43 8.16 -18.00 5.27
N PRO A 44 7.97 -18.51 4.03
CA PRO A 44 7.44 -17.71 2.94
C PRO A 44 5.94 -17.45 3.13
N LYS A 45 5.55 -16.18 3.22
CA LYS A 45 4.15 -15.74 3.34
C LYS A 45 3.75 -14.83 2.19
N ARG A 46 2.53 -14.99 1.67
CA ARG A 46 1.96 -14.07 0.66
C ARG A 46 1.34 -12.88 1.37
N VAL A 47 1.93 -11.69 1.23
CA VAL A 47 1.40 -10.47 1.86
C VAL A 47 1.39 -9.30 0.88
N TYR A 48 0.65 -8.24 1.24
CA TYR A 48 0.66 -6.98 0.51
C TYR A 48 1.82 -6.11 0.98
N VAL A 49 2.67 -5.71 0.04
CA VAL A 49 3.82 -4.84 0.31
C VAL A 49 3.75 -3.62 -0.60
N SER A 50 3.97 -2.43 -0.04
CA SER A 50 4.06 -1.20 -0.83
C SER A 50 5.23 -1.26 -1.80
N ALA A 51 5.05 -0.79 -3.03
CA ALA A 51 6.11 -0.76 -4.03
C ALA A 51 7.37 0.00 -3.55
N ARG A 52 7.20 1.01 -2.69
CA ARG A 52 8.33 1.75 -2.07
C ARG A 52 9.15 0.89 -1.10
N ALA A 53 8.51 -0.03 -0.39
CA ALA A 53 9.21 -0.96 0.51
C ALA A 53 10.00 -2.00 -0.29
N LEU A 54 9.42 -2.50 -1.40
CA LEU A 54 10.12 -3.35 -2.36
C LEU A 54 11.32 -2.65 -2.98
N LYS A 55 11.15 -1.40 -3.42
CA LYS A 55 12.25 -0.59 -3.99
C LYS A 55 13.39 -0.36 -3.00
N SER A 56 13.07 -0.19 -1.71
CA SER A 56 14.08 0.05 -0.68
C SER A 56 14.84 -1.19 -0.21
N GLY A 57 14.63 -2.36 -0.82
CA GLY A 57 15.35 -3.60 -0.46
C GLY A 57 15.07 -4.12 0.95
N LYS A 58 14.08 -3.55 1.67
CA LYS A 58 13.70 -3.95 3.03
C LYS A 58 13.03 -5.34 3.10
N VAL A 59 12.96 -6.04 1.97
CA VAL A 59 12.15 -7.24 1.78
C VAL A 59 12.86 -8.16 0.80
N GLU A 60 13.25 -9.33 1.28
CA GLU A 60 13.71 -10.40 0.40
C GLU A 60 12.50 -11.09 -0.23
N ARG A 61 12.50 -11.14 -1.57
CA ARG A 61 11.52 -11.86 -2.35
C ARG A 61 11.98 -13.31 -2.47
N VAL A 62 11.08 -14.24 -2.21
CA VAL A 62 11.28 -15.69 -2.40
C VAL A 62 10.34 -16.21 -3.46
#